data_AF-A0A7T4WDM9-F1
#
_entry.id   AF-A0A7T4WDM9-F1
#
_cell.length_a   1.000
_cell.length_b   1.000
_cell.length_c   1.000
_cell.angle_alpha   90.00
_cell.angle_beta   90.00
_cell.angle_gamma   90.00
#
_symmetry.space_group_name_H-M   'P 1'
#
loop_
_entity.id
_entity.type
_entity.pdbx_description
1 polymer ?
#
loop_
_entity_poly.entity_id
_entity_poly.type
_entity_poly.pdbx_seq_one_letter_code
_entity_poly.pdbx_strand_id
1 'polypeptide(L)' 'MIHAAVGNLAPTAARIVDAVRDAHMAHFDETGMRIAGNLRWLHTAATQTLTRGGSAQGGVITRHPLP' A
#
# COMPACT_ATOMS: atom_id res chain seq x y z
N MET A 1 -20.02 -7.27 -12.67
CA MET A 1 -18.97 -6.47 -13.33
C MET A 1 -17.75 -6.25 -12.43
N ILE A 2 -17.86 -5.62 -11.25
CA ILE A 2 -16.68 -5.33 -10.38
C ILE A 2 -15.95 -6.60 -9.91
N HIS A 3 -16.67 -7.64 -9.47
CA HIS A 3 -16.04 -8.89 -9.01
C HIS A 3 -15.22 -9.61 -10.11
N ALA A 4 -15.70 -9.60 -11.35
CA ALA A 4 -14.98 -10.17 -12.49
C ALA A 4 -13.69 -9.38 -12.78
N ALA A 5 -13.75 -8.04 -12.69
CA ALA A 5 -12.57 -7.20 -12.84
C ALA A 5 -11.52 -7.47 -11.75
N VAL A 6 -11.95 -7.65 -10.49
CA VAL A 6 -11.06 -8.04 -9.39
C VAL A 6 -10.37 -9.37 -9.67
N GLY A 7 -11.13 -10.39 -10.09
CA GLY A 7 -10.58 -11.70 -10.44
C GLY A 7 -9.54 -11.62 -11.56
N ASN A 8 -9.81 -10.85 -12.61
CA ASN A 8 -8.90 -10.69 -13.74
C ASN A 8 -7.61 -9.94 -13.38
N LEU A 9 -7.66 -9.01 -12.43
CA LEU A 9 -6.50 -8.20 -12.00
C LEU A 9 -5.67 -8.87 -10.90
N ALA A 10 -6.24 -9.83 -10.16
CA ALA A 10 -5.55 -10.47 -9.04
C ALA A 10 -4.19 -11.09 -9.41
N PRO A 11 -4.03 -11.81 -10.54
CA PRO A 11 -2.73 -12.35 -10.94
C PRO A 11 -1.69 -11.26 -11.21
N THR A 12 -2.09 -10.18 -11.87
CA THR A 12 -1.21 -9.03 -12.15
C THR A 12 -0.79 -8.34 -10.86
N ALA A 13 -1.72 -8.15 -9.92
CA ALA A 13 -1.42 -7.56 -8.62
C ALA A 13 -0.43 -8.42 -7.82
N ALA A 14 -0.55 -9.75 -7.87
CA ALA A 14 0.41 -10.66 -7.25
C ALA A 14 1.81 -10.53 -7.87
N ARG A 15 1.91 -10.50 -9.20
CA ARG A 15 3.19 -10.33 -9.91
C ARG A 15 3.88 -8.99 -9.58
N ILE A 16 3.10 -7.92 -9.40
CA ILE A 16 3.66 -6.63 -8.97
C ILE A 16 4.22 -6.72 -7.55
N VAL A 17 3.54 -7.42 -6.63
CA VAL A 17 4.04 -7.63 -5.26
C VAL A 17 5.37 -8.38 -5.29
N ASP A 18 5.46 -9.47 -6.05
CA ASP A 18 6.69 -10.26 -6.13
C ASP A 18 7.83 -9.43 -6.76
N ALA A 19 7.57 -8.71 -7.86
CA ALA A 19 8.57 -7.86 -8.50
C ALA A 19 9.06 -6.71 -7.61
N VAL A 20 8.20 -6.14 -6.76
CA VAL A 20 8.61 -5.12 -5.77
C VAL A 20 9.45 -5.73 -4.65
N ARG A 21 9.13 -6.97 -4.21
CA ARG A 21 9.90 -7.68 -3.18
C ARG A 21 11.30 -8.09 -3.64
N ASP A 22 11.41 -8.52 -4.90
CA ASP A 22 12.67 -8.98 -5.50
C ASP A 22 13.55 -7.83 -6.00
N ALA A 23 13.04 -6.59 -5.97
CA ALA A 23 13.80 -5.44 -6.41
C ALA A 23 15.01 -5.19 -5.51
N HIS A 24 16.14 -4.86 -6.12
CA HIS A 24 17.37 -4.51 -5.40
C HIS A 24 17.16 -3.39 -4.36
N MET A 25 16.26 -2.45 -4.64
CA MET A 25 15.86 -1.40 -3.71
C MET A 25 14.37 -1.10 -3.87
N ALA A 26 13.68 -0.94 -2.74
CA ALA A 26 12.31 -0.46 -2.68
C ALA A 26 12.19 0.69 -1.65
N HIS A 27 11.35 1.66 -1.97
CA HIS A 27 11.01 2.78 -1.10
C HIS A 27 9.66 2.54 -0.46
N PHE A 28 9.55 2.82 0.84
CA PHE A 28 8.33 2.68 1.61
C PHE A 28 7.88 4.04 2.10
N ASP A 29 6.58 4.31 2.00
CA ASP A 29 5.95 5.50 2.55
C ASP A 29 4.61 5.16 3.22
N GLU A 30 4.27 5.94 4.25
CA GLU A 30 3.02 5.83 4.98
C GLU A 30 2.33 7.19 5.02
N THR A 31 1.23 7.31 4.29
CA THR A 31 0.44 8.54 4.26
C THR A 31 -0.88 8.35 5.00
N GLY A 32 -1.12 9.18 6.01
CA GLY A 32 -2.41 9.26 6.70
C GLY A 32 -3.44 9.98 5.84
N MET A 33 -4.54 9.31 5.50
CA MET A 33 -5.66 9.86 4.73
C MET A 33 -6.97 9.75 5.49
N ARG A 34 -7.91 10.66 5.24
CA ARG A 34 -9.26 10.61 5.81
C ARG A 34 -10.28 10.23 4.75
N ILE A 35 -11.03 9.16 4.99
CA ILE A 35 -12.14 8.71 4.14
C ILE A 35 -13.41 8.71 4.98
N ALA A 36 -14.40 9.52 4.59
CA ALA A 36 -15.64 9.72 5.36
C ALA A 36 -15.38 10.06 6.84
N GLY A 37 -14.39 10.93 7.11
CA GLY A 37 -13.99 11.35 8.47
C GLY A 37 -13.09 10.36 9.22
N ASN A 38 -12.96 9.11 8.75
CA ASN A 38 -12.15 8.08 9.39
C ASN A 38 -10.71 8.12 8.90
N LEU A 39 -9.75 8.05 9.83
CA LEU A 39 -8.33 7.90 9.50
C LEU A 39 -8.10 6.50 8.91
N ARG A 40 -7.40 6.49 7.78
CA ARG A 40 -6.83 5.29 7.18
C ARG A 40 -5.38 5.56 6.84
N TRP A 41 -4.53 4.55 6.98
CA TRP A 41 -3.14 4.62 6.56
C TRP A 41 -3.02 4.00 5.18
N LEU A 42 -2.42 4.74 4.24
CA LEU A 42 -2.00 4.22 2.95
C LEU A 42 -0.53 3.85 3.05
N HIS A 43 -0.25 2.55 3.00
CA HIS A 43 1.11 2.03 2.89
C HIS A 43 1.44 1.88 1.41
N THR A 44 2.60 2.37 1.00
CA THR A 44 3.12 2.17 -0.35
C THR A 44 4.49 1.52 -0.31
N ALA A 45 4.75 0.65 -1.29
CA ALA A 45 6.06 0.11 -1.61
C ALA A 45 6.30 0.37 -3.09
N ALA A 46 7.39 1.05 -3.42
CA ALA A 46 7.67 1.47 -4.79
C ALA A 46 9.13 1.19 -5.19
N THR A 47 9.30 0.78 -6.44
CA THR A 47 10.58 0.80 -7.15
C THR A 47 10.58 1.99 -8.10
N GLN A 48 11.60 2.11 -8.97
CA GLN A 48 11.61 3.13 -10.01
C GLN A 48 10.45 2.99 -11.02
N THR A 49 9.90 1.78 -11.20
CA THR A 49 8.93 1.49 -12.27
C THR A 49 7.62 0.88 -11.79
N LEU A 50 7.55 0.43 -10.52
CA LEU A 50 6.38 -0.24 -9.96
C LEU A 50 6.00 0.37 -8.62
N THR A 51 4.69 0.56 -8.39
CA THR A 51 4.16 0.99 -7.10
C THR A 51 3.04 0.05 -6.66
N ARG A 52 3.13 -0.45 -5.44
CA ARG A 52 2.08 -1.23 -4.76
C ARG A 52 1.58 -0.46 -3.54
N GLY A 53 0.32 -0.03 -3.55
CA GLY A 53 -0.30 0.70 -2.43
C GLY A 53 -1.51 -0.03 -1.82
N GLY A 54 -1.65 0.00 -0.49
CA GLY A 54 -2.79 -0.59 0.21
C GLY A 54 -3.20 0.26 1.41
N SER A 55 -4.51 0.38 1.65
CA SER A 55 -5.03 1.15 2.78
C SER A 55 -5.73 0.27 3.81
N ALA A 56 -5.31 0.39 5.07
CA ALA A 56 -5.96 -0.23 6.21
C ALA A 56 -6.61 0.83 7.09
N GLN A 57 -7.77 0.51 7.68
CA GLN A 57 -8.26 1.29 8.83
C GLN A 57 -7.29 1.07 10.00
N GLY A 58 -6.85 2.15 10.63
CA GLY A 58 -5.92 2.09 11.76
C GLY A 58 -6.03 3.32 12.66
N GLY A 59 -5.64 3.17 13.92
CA GLY A 59 -5.60 4.25 14.90
C GLY A 59 -4.50 5.27 14.62
N VAL A 60 -4.48 6.35 15.41
CA VAL A 60 -3.40 7.35 15.39
C VAL A 60 -2.09 6.65 15.73
N ILE A 61 -1.12 6.64 14.82
CA ILE A 61 0.28 6.36 15.16
C ILE A 61 0.73 7.55 16.01
N THR A 62 0.54 7.46 17.32
CA THR A 62 1.17 8.39 18.25
C THR A 62 2.66 8.13 18.10
N ARG A 63 3.34 8.99 17.33
CA ARG A 63 4.78 9.18 17.40
C ARG A 63 5.22 9.06 18.86
N HIS A 64 5.87 7.94 19.19
CA HIS A 64 6.60 7.80 20.43
C HIS A 64 7.64 8.92 20.41
N PRO A 65 7.70 9.82 21.41
CA PRO A 65 8.82 10.74 21.49
C PRO A 65 10.06 9.87 21.71
N LEU A 66 10.93 9.79 20.70
CA LEU A 66 12.24 9.18 20.86
C LEU A 66 12.97 9.90 22.00
N PRO A 67 13.56 9.19 22.99
CA PRO A 67 14.63 9.74 23.80
C PRO A 67 15.88 10.00 22.93
#